data_AF-A0A8K0Y4C3-F1
#
_entry.id   AF-A0A8K0Y4C3-F1
#
_cell.length_a   1.000
_cell.length_b   1.000
_cell.length_c   1.000
_cell.angle_alpha   90.00
_cell.angle_beta   90.00
_cell.angle_gamma   90.00
#
_symmetry.space_group_name_H-M   'P 1'
#
loop_
_entity.id
_entity.type
_entity.pdbx_description
1 polymer ?
#
loop_
_entity_poly.entity_id
_entity_poly.type
_entity_poly.pdbx_seq_one_letter_code
_entity_poly.pdbx_strand_id
1 'polypeptide(L)'
;MRLRRFRVRAYRCIHDSGEIKVGDLAAFIGRNESGKTTILEALTLLNKDQKVSELDLCDEMAEELKSEIKLAEGDFDLNEKEVALIREKFPNLQDIRKVKIYRTNKNPRVQYDFGEVKISGEASKRLNSWENFVDRIQDFVNSMPNAIRIRVDTKFLLVSPPRTRDVFMNMMSEFNNNIYLLASEDPRVISEWKKIYQDLDYIFDNMLIGTTERSALENFVEDKLHPRFVYFSDYKKILGNIDLEEFLRETKGIRAKGLEYVEEFDKVETVMNLFYLAELDAEKLEEAQGSPSRLIKLLHNSSRKLSDRLNPAWKGDPIHVELRWNPGNILSVVISDVHKDGTVTNTGLLNRRAEGFKWTFSFIVNFAARHKELS
;
A
#
# COMPACT_ATOMS: atom_id res chain seq x y z
N MET A 1 3.81 6.90 4.84
CA MET A 1 3.97 7.54 3.52
C MET A 1 2.66 8.21 3.11
N ARG A 2 2.71 9.32 2.36
CA ARG A 2 1.52 10.05 1.90
C ARG A 2 1.46 10.15 0.38
N LEU A 3 0.41 9.62 -0.24
CA LEU A 3 0.19 9.70 -1.68
C LEU A 3 0.00 11.15 -2.14
N ARG A 4 0.69 11.54 -3.21
CA ARG A 4 0.60 12.87 -3.84
C ARG A 4 0.14 12.83 -5.28
N ARG A 5 0.53 11.79 -6.01
CA ARG A 5 0.13 11.58 -7.39
C ARG A 5 -0.04 10.10 -7.65
N PHE A 6 -0.89 9.74 -8.59
CA PHE A 6 -0.97 8.38 -9.07
C PHE A 6 -1.36 8.34 -10.55
N ARG A 7 -1.13 7.19 -11.18
CA ARG A 7 -1.57 6.87 -12.55
C ARG A 7 -1.97 5.40 -12.62
N VAL A 8 -3.04 5.13 -13.35
CA VAL A 8 -3.59 3.80 -13.59
C VAL A 8 -3.62 3.56 -15.09
N ARG A 9 -3.20 2.38 -15.53
CA ARG A 9 -3.16 1.97 -16.94
C ARG A 9 -3.61 0.53 -17.10
N ALA A 10 -4.19 0.23 -18.25
CA ALA A 10 -4.60 -1.13 -18.65
C ALA A 10 -5.39 -1.91 -17.58
N TYR A 11 -6.30 -1.23 -16.86
CA TYR A 11 -7.11 -1.81 -15.79
C TYR A 11 -8.60 -1.62 -16.07
N ARG A 12 -9.32 -2.72 -16.31
CA ARG A 12 -10.73 -2.76 -16.70
C ARG A 12 -11.03 -1.79 -17.86
N CYS A 13 -11.81 -0.74 -17.63
CA CYS A 13 -12.13 0.27 -18.64
C CYS A 13 -11.13 1.43 -18.75
N ILE A 14 -10.01 1.40 -18.00
CA ILE A 14 -9.00 2.46 -18.01
C ILE A 14 -7.84 2.06 -18.92
N HIS A 15 -7.72 2.74 -20.06
CA HIS A 15 -6.51 2.69 -20.88
C HIS A 15 -5.34 3.38 -20.19
N ASP A 16 -5.56 4.64 -19.83
CA ASP A 16 -4.61 5.47 -19.12
C ASP A 16 -5.33 6.62 -18.43
N SER A 17 -5.20 6.73 -17.12
CA SER A 17 -5.78 7.83 -16.37
C SER A 17 -5.03 9.16 -16.54
N GLY A 18 -3.81 9.11 -17.07
CA GLY A 18 -2.83 10.18 -16.91
C GLY A 18 -2.42 10.36 -15.44
N GLU A 19 -1.59 11.36 -15.17
CA GLU A 19 -1.20 11.70 -13.79
C GLU A 19 -2.32 12.46 -13.07
N ILE A 20 -2.75 11.92 -11.93
CA ILE A 20 -3.76 12.54 -11.07
C ILE A 20 -3.08 12.99 -9.77
N LYS A 21 -3.20 14.29 -9.47
CA LYS A 21 -2.71 14.87 -8.21
C LYS A 21 -3.76 14.71 -7.12
N VAL A 22 -3.33 14.34 -5.91
CA VAL A 22 -4.22 14.15 -4.75
C VAL A 22 -3.79 15.01 -3.56
N GLY A 23 -4.77 15.67 -2.95
CA GLY A 23 -4.62 16.45 -1.71
C GLY A 23 -4.90 15.63 -0.46
N ASP A 24 -5.24 16.30 0.66
CA ASP A 24 -5.82 15.63 1.84
C ASP A 24 -7.22 15.07 1.58
N LEU A 25 -7.97 15.77 0.74
CA LEU A 25 -9.29 15.39 0.27
C LEU A 25 -9.32 15.57 -1.24
N ALA A 26 -9.75 14.53 -1.95
CA ALA A 26 -9.93 14.54 -3.39
C ALA A 26 -11.28 13.93 -3.71
N ALA A 27 -12.03 14.56 -4.62
CA ALA A 27 -13.32 14.07 -5.08
C ALA A 27 -13.23 13.77 -6.58
N PHE A 28 -13.71 12.60 -6.99
CA PHE A 28 -13.83 12.21 -8.39
C PHE A 28 -15.28 12.44 -8.85
N ILE A 29 -15.47 13.33 -9.81
CA ILE A 29 -16.78 13.71 -10.36
C ILE A 29 -16.78 13.42 -11.85
N GLY A 30 -17.91 12.93 -12.37
CA GLY A 30 -18.02 12.50 -13.76
C GLY A 30 -19.34 11.78 -14.01
N ARG A 31 -19.68 11.57 -15.28
CA ARG A 31 -20.90 10.86 -15.69
C ARG A 31 -20.91 9.41 -15.20
N ASN A 32 -22.07 8.78 -15.15
CA ASN A 32 -22.15 7.34 -14.87
C ASN A 32 -21.27 6.57 -15.85
N GLU A 33 -20.69 5.47 -15.39
CA GLU A 33 -19.81 4.58 -16.17
C GLU A 33 -18.48 5.20 -16.66
N SER A 34 -18.16 6.42 -16.23
CA SER A 34 -16.89 7.09 -16.60
C SER A 34 -15.64 6.54 -15.89
N GLY A 35 -15.71 5.37 -15.25
CA GLY A 35 -14.56 4.74 -14.56
C GLY A 35 -14.20 5.30 -13.17
N LYS A 36 -15.06 6.10 -12.53
CA LYS A 36 -14.80 6.66 -11.18
C LYS A 36 -14.61 5.59 -10.09
N THR A 37 -15.38 4.52 -10.16
CA THR A 37 -15.27 3.41 -9.22
C THR A 37 -14.01 2.60 -9.53
N THR A 38 -13.82 2.29 -10.81
CA THR A 38 -12.68 1.56 -11.35
C THR A 38 -11.34 2.20 -10.97
N ILE A 39 -11.23 3.53 -10.99
CA ILE A 39 -9.98 4.21 -10.65
C ILE A 39 -9.63 4.09 -9.15
N LEU A 40 -10.63 4.07 -8.27
CA LEU A 40 -10.43 3.88 -6.83
C LEU A 40 -10.09 2.43 -6.51
N GLU A 41 -10.73 1.49 -7.21
CA GLU A 41 -10.43 0.06 -7.09
C GLU A 41 -9.01 -0.24 -7.60
N ALA A 42 -8.59 0.38 -8.70
CA ALA A 42 -7.23 0.23 -9.23
C ALA A 42 -6.13 0.67 -8.24
N LEU A 43 -6.39 1.68 -7.40
CA LEU A 43 -5.44 2.08 -6.35
C LEU A 43 -5.16 0.97 -5.33
N THR A 44 -6.10 0.04 -5.14
CA THR A 44 -5.89 -1.12 -4.26
C THR A 44 -4.82 -2.07 -4.81
N LEU A 45 -4.49 -2.00 -6.11
CA LEU A 45 -3.34 -2.70 -6.69
C LEU A 45 -2.00 -2.26 -6.10
N LEU A 46 -1.93 -1.15 -5.37
CA LEU A 46 -0.74 -0.76 -4.63
C LEU A 46 -0.63 -1.43 -3.26
N ASN A 47 -1.63 -2.23 -2.81
CA ASN A 47 -1.51 -3.05 -1.61
C ASN A 47 -0.62 -4.28 -1.86
N LYS A 48 0.23 -4.62 -0.89
CA LYS A 48 1.18 -5.75 -0.96
C LYS A 48 0.48 -7.10 -1.20
N ASP A 49 -0.66 -7.29 -0.55
CA ASP A 49 -1.47 -8.50 -0.49
C ASP A 49 -2.51 -8.60 -1.62
N GLN A 50 -2.74 -7.51 -2.35
CA GLN A 50 -3.67 -7.51 -3.49
C GLN A 50 -3.11 -8.36 -4.63
N LYS A 51 -3.95 -9.20 -5.22
CA LYS A 51 -3.63 -9.97 -6.43
C LYS A 51 -4.25 -9.28 -7.65
N VAL A 52 -3.56 -9.36 -8.78
CA VAL A 52 -4.09 -8.94 -10.09
C VAL A 52 -4.81 -10.14 -10.69
N SER A 53 -6.09 -9.97 -10.98
CA SER A 53 -6.84 -10.94 -11.78
C SER A 53 -6.62 -10.65 -13.26
N GLU A 54 -6.53 -11.67 -14.10
CA GLU A 54 -6.55 -11.48 -15.56
C GLU A 54 -7.85 -10.79 -16.02
N LEU A 55 -8.96 -11.05 -15.32
CA LEU A 55 -10.26 -10.40 -15.56
C LEU A 55 -10.28 -8.91 -15.20
N ASP A 56 -9.29 -8.43 -14.44
CA ASP A 56 -9.17 -7.02 -14.11
C ASP A 56 -8.34 -6.25 -15.15
N LEU A 57 -7.69 -6.93 -16.10
CA LEU A 57 -6.92 -6.30 -17.16
C LEU A 57 -7.85 -5.68 -18.21
N CYS A 58 -7.38 -4.64 -18.90
CA CYS A 58 -8.15 -4.02 -19.97
C CYS A 58 -8.09 -4.87 -21.25
N ASP A 59 -9.22 -5.47 -21.62
CA ASP A 59 -9.34 -6.34 -22.80
C ASP A 59 -8.96 -5.62 -24.10
N GLU A 60 -9.22 -4.31 -24.20
CA GLU A 60 -8.88 -3.49 -25.37
C GLU A 60 -7.36 -3.25 -25.53
N MET A 61 -6.55 -3.54 -24.51
CA MET A 61 -5.10 -3.36 -24.51
C MET A 61 -4.30 -4.68 -24.58
N ALA A 62 -4.91 -5.73 -25.15
CA ALA A 62 -4.33 -7.07 -25.18
C ALA A 62 -2.93 -7.15 -25.85
N GLU A 63 -2.68 -6.34 -26.87
CA GLU A 63 -1.37 -6.29 -27.55
C GLU A 63 -0.31 -5.62 -26.67
N GLU A 64 -0.64 -4.50 -26.04
CA GLU A 64 0.26 -3.78 -25.13
C GLU A 64 0.56 -4.62 -23.89
N LEU A 65 -0.42 -5.34 -23.36
CA LEU A 65 -0.28 -6.26 -22.22
C LEU A 65 0.66 -7.46 -22.48
N LYS A 66 1.08 -7.69 -23.73
CA LYS A 66 2.19 -8.63 -24.02
C LYS A 66 3.50 -8.13 -23.42
N SER A 67 3.72 -6.82 -23.42
CA SER A 67 4.85 -6.16 -22.78
C SER A 67 4.61 -5.89 -21.28
N GLU A 68 5.65 -5.48 -20.56
CA GLU A 68 5.50 -5.08 -19.16
C GLU A 68 4.95 -3.64 -19.05
N ILE A 69 3.82 -3.49 -18.35
CA ILE A 69 3.13 -2.22 -18.14
C ILE A 69 2.86 -2.04 -16.66
N LYS A 70 3.08 -0.82 -16.15
CA LYS A 70 2.70 -0.42 -14.80
C LYS A 70 1.18 -0.19 -14.76
N LEU A 71 0.47 -1.14 -14.15
CA LEU A 71 -0.99 -1.11 -14.00
C LEU A 71 -1.44 0.01 -13.06
N ALA A 72 -0.71 0.17 -11.95
CA ALA A 72 -0.91 1.26 -11.00
C ALA A 72 0.46 1.75 -10.53
N GLU A 73 0.61 3.06 -10.41
CA GLU A 73 1.76 3.70 -9.79
C GLU A 73 1.34 4.90 -8.96
N GLY A 74 2.05 5.15 -7.86
CA GLY A 74 1.82 6.28 -6.97
C GLY A 74 3.11 6.90 -6.48
N ASP A 75 3.17 8.23 -6.46
CA ASP A 75 4.24 9.01 -5.84
C ASP A 75 3.87 9.36 -4.41
N PHE A 76 4.75 9.00 -3.46
CA PHE A 76 4.54 9.21 -2.05
C PHE A 76 5.62 10.10 -1.44
N ASP A 77 5.18 11.06 -0.61
CA ASP A 77 6.08 11.81 0.26
C ASP A 77 6.20 11.08 1.61
N LEU A 78 7.42 11.05 2.15
CA LEU A 78 7.70 10.55 3.49
C LEU A 78 7.63 11.71 4.48
N ASN A 79 7.06 11.45 5.66
CA ASN A 79 7.10 12.42 6.76
C ASN A 79 8.44 12.34 7.51
N GLU A 80 8.75 13.35 8.34
CA GLU A 80 10.03 13.42 9.05
C GLU A 80 10.32 12.21 9.96
N LYS A 81 9.29 11.57 10.53
CA LYS A 81 9.47 10.34 11.33
C LYS A 81 9.87 9.16 10.46
N GLU A 82 9.25 9.01 9.28
CA GLU A 82 9.55 7.96 8.30
C GLU A 82 10.95 8.14 7.71
N VAL A 83 11.33 9.38 7.39
CA VAL A 83 12.69 9.71 6.94
C VAL A 83 13.72 9.37 8.03
N ALA A 84 13.46 9.74 9.29
CA ALA A 84 14.34 9.43 10.40
C ALA A 84 14.49 7.90 10.61
N LEU A 85 13.40 7.15 10.49
CA LEU A 85 13.42 5.69 10.62
C LEU A 85 14.26 5.00 9.54
N ILE A 86 14.18 5.47 8.29
CA ILE A 86 15.05 5.00 7.21
C ILE A 86 16.50 5.36 7.51
N ARG A 87 16.78 6.61 7.92
CA ARG A 87 18.15 7.08 8.21
C ARG A 87 18.80 6.30 9.35
N GLU A 88 18.05 5.96 10.40
CA GLU A 88 18.55 5.17 11.53
C GLU A 88 18.97 3.76 11.07
N LYS A 89 18.17 3.13 10.21
CA LYS A 89 18.45 1.78 9.71
C LYS A 89 19.49 1.74 8.59
N PHE A 90 19.54 2.80 7.78
CA PHE A 90 20.41 2.93 6.62
C PHE A 90 21.19 4.26 6.68
N PRO A 91 22.15 4.40 7.62
CA PRO A 91 22.85 5.66 7.87
C PRO A 91 23.74 6.10 6.70
N ASN A 92 24.11 5.16 5.83
CA ASN A 92 24.91 5.42 4.64
C ASN A 92 24.08 5.94 3.46
N LEU A 93 22.76 6.11 3.59
CA LEU A 93 21.93 6.62 2.51
C LEU A 93 21.66 8.11 2.68
N GLN A 94 21.64 8.84 1.57
CA GLN A 94 21.01 10.15 1.55
C GLN A 94 19.54 10.04 2.01
N ASP A 95 19.05 11.08 2.68
CA ASP A 95 17.65 11.21 3.06
C ASP A 95 16.69 10.92 1.90
N ILE A 96 15.95 9.82 2.04
CA ILE A 96 14.89 9.44 1.12
C ILE A 96 13.62 10.15 1.54
N ARG A 97 13.20 11.15 0.75
CA ARG A 97 11.97 11.92 1.03
C ARG A 97 10.78 11.51 0.18
N LYS A 98 11.03 10.78 -0.91
CA LYS A 98 10.00 10.33 -1.85
C LYS A 98 10.22 8.88 -2.22
N VAL A 99 9.12 8.17 -2.40
CA VAL A 99 9.10 6.79 -2.88
C VAL A 99 7.99 6.69 -3.91
N LYS A 100 8.28 6.08 -5.05
CA LYS A 100 7.27 5.64 -6.01
C LYS A 100 6.98 4.17 -5.76
N ILE A 101 5.70 3.83 -5.63
CA ILE A 101 5.24 2.45 -5.49
C ILE A 101 4.45 2.12 -6.74
N TYR A 102 4.72 0.97 -7.36
CA TYR A 102 4.01 0.56 -8.56
C TYR A 102 3.84 -0.96 -8.63
N ARG A 103 2.88 -1.39 -9.46
CA ARG A 103 2.66 -2.80 -9.78
C ARG A 103 2.52 -2.97 -11.28
N THR A 104 3.08 -4.04 -11.82
CA THR A 104 3.01 -4.35 -13.25
C THR A 104 2.11 -5.54 -13.55
N ASN A 105 1.78 -5.75 -14.81
CA ASN A 105 1.07 -6.93 -15.29
C ASN A 105 1.92 -8.21 -15.30
N LYS A 106 3.26 -8.09 -15.17
CA LYS A 106 4.18 -9.24 -15.16
C LYS A 106 4.68 -9.59 -13.77
N ASN A 107 4.67 -8.64 -12.82
CA ASN A 107 5.12 -8.86 -11.46
C ASN A 107 3.95 -8.87 -10.46
N PRO A 108 3.70 -9.99 -9.75
CA PRO A 108 2.63 -10.06 -8.76
C PRO A 108 2.91 -9.21 -7.51
N ARG A 109 4.17 -8.89 -7.21
CA ARG A 109 4.54 -8.06 -6.06
C ARG A 109 4.53 -6.59 -6.43
N VAL A 110 4.22 -5.75 -5.44
CA VAL A 110 4.48 -4.30 -5.55
C VAL A 110 5.98 -4.06 -5.59
N GLN A 111 6.38 -3.03 -6.33
CA GLN A 111 7.75 -2.64 -6.54
C GLN A 111 7.95 -1.19 -6.07
N TYR A 112 9.18 -0.86 -5.72
CA TYR A 112 9.56 0.43 -5.15
C TYR A 112 10.61 1.10 -6.03
N ASP A 113 10.47 2.39 -6.23
CA ASP A 113 11.45 3.24 -6.87
C ASP A 113 11.76 4.42 -5.94
N PHE A 114 13.01 4.46 -5.49
CA PHE A 114 13.51 5.47 -4.56
C PHE A 114 14.08 6.70 -5.29
N GLY A 115 14.08 6.70 -6.62
CA GLY A 115 14.75 7.71 -7.45
C GLY A 115 16.27 7.61 -7.38
N GLU A 116 16.96 8.71 -7.73
CA GLU A 116 18.41 8.79 -7.61
C GLU A 116 18.85 8.97 -6.15
N VAL A 117 18.92 7.88 -5.39
CA VAL A 117 19.47 7.90 -4.02
C VAL A 117 20.95 7.55 -4.06
N LYS A 118 21.76 8.43 -3.45
CA LYS A 118 23.20 8.24 -3.28
C LYS A 118 23.50 7.57 -1.95
N ILE A 119 24.43 6.63 -1.99
CA ILE A 119 25.08 6.03 -0.83
C ILE A 119 26.28 6.93 -0.48
N SER A 120 26.36 7.43 0.75
CA SER A 120 27.47 8.23 1.27
C SER A 120 28.70 7.37 1.52
N GLY A 121 29.83 7.74 0.92
CA GLY A 121 31.12 7.04 0.97
C GLY A 121 32.03 7.47 -0.18
N GLU A 122 33.31 7.08 -0.18
CA GLU A 122 34.24 7.36 -1.29
C GLU A 122 33.68 6.78 -2.60
N ALA A 123 33.40 7.70 -3.53
CA ALA A 123 32.54 7.58 -4.71
C ALA A 123 31.06 7.26 -4.40
N SER A 124 30.19 8.26 -4.55
CA SER A 124 28.74 8.13 -4.39
C SER A 124 28.16 7.03 -5.29
N LYS A 125 27.91 5.84 -4.74
CA LYS A 125 27.24 4.74 -5.45
C LYS A 125 25.73 5.00 -5.45
N ARG A 126 25.05 4.76 -6.57
CA ARG A 126 23.60 4.92 -6.69
C ARG A 126 22.91 3.59 -6.33
N LEU A 127 21.78 3.64 -5.63
CA LEU A 127 20.98 2.45 -5.26
C LEU A 127 20.47 1.63 -6.47
N ASN A 128 20.32 2.26 -7.64
CA ASN A 128 19.87 1.62 -8.90
C ASN A 128 21.08 1.17 -9.74
N SER A 129 22.10 0.59 -9.12
CA SER A 129 23.42 0.41 -9.74
C SER A 129 23.40 -0.51 -10.97
N TRP A 130 22.52 -1.51 -11.01
CA TRP A 130 22.33 -2.35 -12.21
C TRP A 130 21.61 -1.57 -13.31
N GLU A 131 20.50 -0.89 -13.01
CA GLU A 131 19.77 -0.11 -14.01
C GLU A 131 20.65 1.03 -14.56
N ASN A 132 21.41 1.72 -13.71
CA ASN A 132 22.38 2.74 -14.15
C ASN A 132 23.49 2.13 -15.02
N PHE A 133 23.91 0.89 -14.74
CA PHE A 133 24.88 0.21 -15.59
C PHE A 133 24.27 -0.13 -16.95
N VAL A 134 23.05 -0.66 -16.97
CA VAL A 134 22.28 -0.93 -18.20
C VAL A 134 22.14 0.36 -19.01
N ASP A 135 21.70 1.46 -18.40
CA ASP A 135 21.59 2.77 -19.04
C ASP A 135 22.93 3.25 -19.60
N ARG A 136 24.04 3.09 -18.85
CA ARG A 136 25.38 3.45 -19.32
C ARG A 136 25.80 2.65 -20.55
N ILE A 137 25.50 1.35 -20.59
CA ILE A 137 25.78 0.53 -21.78
C ILE A 137 24.86 0.94 -22.93
N GLN A 138 23.59 1.23 -22.65
CA GLN A 138 22.63 1.65 -23.66
C GLN A 138 23.01 3.00 -24.29
N ASP A 139 23.46 3.96 -23.48
CA ASP A 139 23.99 5.25 -23.93
C ASP A 139 25.23 5.09 -24.81
N PHE A 140 26.14 4.19 -24.42
CA PHE A 140 27.30 3.82 -25.24
C PHE A 140 26.88 3.20 -26.58
N VAL A 141 25.93 2.28 -26.59
CA VAL A 141 25.41 1.69 -27.84
C VAL A 141 24.71 2.75 -28.71
N ASN A 142 24.00 3.69 -28.09
CA ASN A 142 23.31 4.77 -28.79
C ASN A 142 24.27 5.80 -29.43
N SER A 143 25.47 5.99 -28.86
CA SER A 143 26.50 6.89 -29.42
C SER A 143 27.22 6.31 -30.65
N MET A 144 27.09 5.00 -30.91
CA MET A 144 27.74 4.34 -32.05
C MET A 144 27.14 4.77 -33.40
N PRO A 145 27.94 4.69 -34.49
CA PRO A 145 27.41 4.78 -35.85
C PRO A 145 26.29 3.78 -36.10
N ASN A 146 25.25 4.19 -36.84
CA ASN A 146 24.05 3.37 -37.07
C ASN A 146 24.37 1.99 -37.66
N ALA A 147 25.39 1.89 -38.53
CA ALA A 147 25.81 0.65 -39.17
C ALA A 147 26.31 -0.43 -38.17
N ILE A 148 26.89 0.00 -37.05
CA ILE A 148 27.36 -0.88 -35.96
C ILE A 148 26.21 -1.11 -34.99
N ARG A 149 25.56 -0.03 -34.54
CA ARG A 149 24.52 -0.03 -33.50
C ARG A 149 23.41 -1.06 -33.74
N ILE A 150 22.88 -1.17 -34.96
CA ILE A 150 21.78 -2.09 -35.28
C ILE A 150 22.15 -3.58 -35.16
N ARG A 151 23.45 -3.90 -35.09
CA ARG A 151 24.00 -5.26 -35.02
C ARG A 151 24.41 -5.66 -33.60
N VAL A 152 24.46 -4.71 -32.67
CA VAL A 152 24.84 -4.96 -31.27
C VAL A 152 23.64 -5.54 -30.51
N ASP A 153 23.84 -6.71 -29.90
CA ASP A 153 22.82 -7.32 -29.03
C ASP A 153 22.97 -6.83 -27.58
N THR A 154 21.91 -6.25 -27.04
CA THR A 154 21.81 -5.74 -25.66
C THR A 154 20.74 -6.45 -24.85
N LYS A 155 20.05 -7.46 -25.41
CA LYS A 155 18.92 -8.13 -24.74
C LYS A 155 19.30 -8.79 -23.42
N PHE A 156 20.55 -9.22 -23.29
CA PHE A 156 21.08 -9.81 -22.07
C PHE A 156 21.08 -8.84 -20.87
N LEU A 157 21.02 -7.52 -21.11
CA LEU A 157 20.95 -6.50 -20.05
C LEU A 157 19.55 -6.34 -19.46
N LEU A 158 18.51 -6.87 -20.12
CA LEU A 158 17.12 -6.77 -19.69
C LEU A 158 16.76 -7.78 -18.58
N VAL A 159 17.71 -8.65 -18.19
CA VAL A 159 17.52 -9.65 -17.14
C VAL A 159 18.01 -9.13 -15.78
N SER A 160 17.68 -9.87 -14.71
CA SER A 160 18.16 -9.56 -13.36
C SER A 160 19.70 -9.50 -13.29
N PRO A 161 20.27 -8.66 -12.41
CA PRO A 161 21.72 -8.53 -12.28
C PRO A 161 22.40 -9.88 -11.98
N PRO A 162 23.56 -10.17 -12.60
CA PRO A 162 24.34 -11.36 -12.31
C PRO A 162 24.72 -11.45 -10.82
N ARG A 163 24.51 -12.62 -10.22
CA ARG A 163 24.75 -12.84 -8.78
C ARG A 163 26.19 -13.17 -8.42
N THR A 164 27.00 -13.55 -9.40
CA THR A 164 28.40 -13.91 -9.20
C THR A 164 29.29 -13.18 -10.17
N ARG A 165 30.52 -12.91 -9.74
CA ARG A 165 31.53 -12.23 -10.55
C ARG A 165 31.80 -13.00 -11.84
N ASP A 166 31.89 -14.32 -11.77
CA ASP A 166 32.16 -15.17 -12.94
C ASP A 166 31.07 -15.04 -14.00
N VAL A 167 29.78 -15.06 -13.59
CA VAL A 167 28.67 -14.91 -14.53
C VAL A 167 28.67 -13.52 -15.16
N PHE A 168 28.91 -12.47 -14.36
CA PHE A 168 29.02 -11.10 -14.88
C PHE A 168 30.18 -10.96 -15.88
N MET A 169 31.37 -11.43 -15.52
CA MET A 169 32.56 -11.30 -16.36
C MET A 169 32.47 -12.13 -17.64
N ASN A 170 31.89 -13.32 -17.58
CA ASN A 170 31.66 -14.14 -18.78
C ASN A 170 30.69 -13.43 -19.74
N MET A 171 29.56 -12.94 -19.22
CA MET A 171 28.58 -12.15 -19.98
C MET A 171 29.23 -10.92 -20.63
N MET A 172 30.03 -10.16 -19.87
CA MET A 172 30.71 -8.96 -20.40
C MET A 172 31.84 -9.30 -21.36
N SER A 173 32.49 -10.46 -21.21
CA SER A 173 33.53 -10.94 -22.15
C SER A 173 32.91 -11.32 -23.50
N GLU A 174 31.76 -11.98 -23.51
CA GLU A 174 31.00 -12.26 -24.73
C GLU A 174 30.60 -10.96 -25.44
N PHE A 175 30.06 -10.00 -24.69
CA PHE A 175 29.71 -8.70 -25.23
C PHE A 175 30.94 -7.95 -25.77
N ASN A 176 32.07 -8.00 -25.05
CA ASN A 176 33.33 -7.43 -25.49
C ASN A 176 33.78 -8.01 -26.83
N ASN A 177 33.78 -9.33 -26.98
CA ASN A 177 34.15 -9.99 -28.24
C ASN A 177 33.25 -9.55 -29.40
N ASN A 178 31.95 -9.38 -29.13
CA ASN A 178 30.99 -8.88 -30.13
C ASN A 178 31.31 -7.43 -30.54
N ILE A 179 31.59 -6.54 -29.59
CA ILE A 179 31.99 -5.15 -29.87
C ILE A 179 33.27 -5.10 -30.71
N TYR A 180 34.31 -5.87 -30.34
CA TYR A 180 35.56 -5.91 -31.11
C TYR A 180 35.38 -6.49 -32.51
N LEU A 181 34.43 -7.42 -32.70
CA LEU A 181 34.11 -7.97 -34.02
C LEU A 181 33.37 -6.96 -34.91
N LEU A 182 32.39 -6.24 -34.35
CA LEU A 182 31.53 -5.32 -35.10
C LEU A 182 32.17 -3.94 -35.34
N ALA A 183 33.05 -3.50 -34.45
CA ALA A 183 33.67 -2.17 -34.47
C ALA A 183 35.19 -2.22 -34.70
N SER A 184 35.72 -3.32 -35.25
CA SER A 184 37.16 -3.50 -35.51
C SER A 184 37.78 -2.36 -36.35
N GLU A 185 37.00 -1.77 -37.25
CA GLU A 185 37.40 -0.66 -38.13
C GLU A 185 37.05 0.73 -37.56
N ASP A 186 36.45 0.82 -36.36
CA ASP A 186 36.13 2.08 -35.69
C ASP A 186 36.91 2.26 -34.38
N PRO A 187 38.10 2.88 -34.44
CA PRO A 187 38.95 3.10 -33.26
C PRO A 187 38.26 3.92 -32.15
N ARG A 188 37.28 4.77 -32.49
CA ARG A 188 36.59 5.61 -31.50
C ARG A 188 35.70 4.74 -30.62
N VAL A 189 34.87 3.89 -31.23
CA VAL A 189 33.99 2.96 -30.52
C VAL A 189 34.82 2.02 -29.63
N ILE A 190 35.91 1.46 -30.15
CA ILE A 190 36.82 0.60 -29.37
C ILE A 190 37.44 1.35 -28.19
N SER A 191 37.84 2.61 -28.38
CA SER A 191 38.45 3.41 -27.30
C SER A 191 37.46 3.77 -26.19
N GLU A 192 36.20 4.07 -26.53
CA GLU A 192 35.15 4.36 -25.56
C GLU A 192 34.75 3.09 -24.81
N TRP A 193 34.60 1.98 -25.53
CA TRP A 193 34.32 0.68 -24.92
C TRP A 193 35.40 0.26 -23.93
N LYS A 194 36.67 0.41 -24.31
CA LYS A 194 37.82 0.03 -23.48
C LYS A 194 37.80 0.74 -22.12
N LYS A 195 37.38 2.01 -22.06
CA LYS A 195 37.23 2.75 -20.80
C LYS A 195 36.19 2.10 -19.89
N ILE A 196 35.05 1.68 -20.44
CA ILE A 196 33.99 0.99 -19.68
C ILE A 196 34.48 -0.39 -19.25
N TYR A 197 35.13 -1.13 -20.16
CA TYR A 197 35.58 -2.50 -19.93
C TYR A 197 36.66 -2.60 -18.83
N GLN A 198 37.56 -1.62 -18.74
CA GLN A 198 38.61 -1.57 -17.72
C GLN A 198 38.05 -1.36 -16.30
N ASP A 199 36.88 -0.74 -16.18
CA ASP A 199 36.25 -0.44 -14.90
C ASP A 199 35.31 -1.56 -14.44
N LEU A 200 35.17 -2.68 -15.18
CA LEU A 200 34.13 -3.68 -14.92
C LEU A 200 34.17 -4.30 -13.52
N ASP A 201 35.35 -4.59 -12.98
CA ASP A 201 35.49 -5.10 -11.61
C ASP A 201 34.97 -4.10 -10.58
N TYR A 202 35.38 -2.84 -10.72
CA TYR A 202 34.92 -1.76 -9.85
C TYR A 202 33.41 -1.53 -10.00
N ILE A 203 32.89 -1.56 -11.23
CA ILE A 203 31.45 -1.44 -11.52
C ILE A 203 30.68 -2.59 -10.86
N PHE A 204 31.16 -3.83 -10.97
CA PHE A 204 30.50 -5.01 -10.42
C PHE A 204 30.46 -4.97 -8.88
N ASP A 205 31.59 -4.65 -8.24
CA ASP A 205 31.65 -4.55 -6.77
C ASP A 205 30.71 -3.45 -6.26
N ASN A 206 30.64 -2.31 -6.96
CA ASN A 206 29.71 -1.24 -6.63
C ASN A 206 28.25 -1.63 -6.89
N MET A 207 28.01 -2.44 -7.91
CA MET A 207 26.70 -2.94 -8.27
C MET A 207 26.14 -3.89 -7.21
N LEU A 208 26.96 -4.84 -6.74
CA LEU A 208 26.56 -5.78 -5.68
C LEU A 208 26.22 -5.06 -4.37
N ILE A 209 26.99 -4.03 -4.00
CA ILE A 209 26.72 -3.22 -2.81
C ILE A 209 25.38 -2.49 -2.97
N GLY A 210 25.18 -1.79 -4.10
CA GLY A 210 23.94 -1.07 -4.37
C GLY A 210 22.71 -1.98 -4.42
N THR A 211 22.82 -3.17 -5.03
CA THR A 211 21.72 -4.14 -5.11
C THR A 211 21.39 -4.75 -3.74
N THR A 212 22.39 -5.05 -2.91
CA THR A 212 22.16 -5.56 -1.55
C THR A 212 21.50 -4.53 -0.65
N GLU A 213 21.98 -3.29 -0.65
CA GLU A 213 21.38 -2.19 0.11
C GLU A 213 19.97 -1.88 -0.40
N ARG A 214 19.77 -1.89 -1.72
CA ARG A 214 18.46 -1.70 -2.34
C ARG A 214 17.47 -2.76 -1.89
N SER A 215 17.83 -4.04 -1.99
CA SER A 215 16.94 -5.12 -1.55
C SER A 215 16.64 -5.04 -0.05
N ALA A 216 17.62 -4.67 0.78
CA ALA A 216 17.40 -4.48 2.22
C ALA A 216 16.44 -3.31 2.49
N LEU A 217 16.58 -2.20 1.76
CA LEU A 217 15.69 -1.04 1.84
C LEU A 217 14.27 -1.37 1.34
N GLU A 218 14.12 -2.06 0.21
CA GLU A 218 12.83 -2.52 -0.32
C GLU A 218 12.09 -3.36 0.71
N ASN A 219 12.76 -4.38 1.27
CA ASN A 219 12.19 -5.24 2.30
C ASN A 219 11.77 -4.44 3.55
N PHE A 220 12.57 -3.44 3.95
CA PHE A 220 12.24 -2.60 5.09
C PHE A 220 11.02 -1.71 4.82
N VAL A 221 10.95 -1.10 3.64
CA VAL A 221 9.84 -0.23 3.25
C VAL A 221 8.56 -1.05 3.12
N GLU A 222 8.65 -2.24 2.50
CA GLU A 222 7.52 -3.19 2.38
C GLU A 222 6.96 -3.61 3.74
N ASP A 223 7.84 -3.93 4.69
CA ASP A 223 7.44 -4.43 6.01
C ASP A 223 6.96 -3.33 6.96
N LYS A 224 7.65 -2.18 6.99
CA LYS A 224 7.46 -1.16 8.04
C LYS A 224 6.74 0.09 7.60
N LEU A 225 6.79 0.45 6.32
CA LEU A 225 6.36 1.77 5.86
C LEU A 225 5.26 1.73 4.79
N HIS A 226 5.08 0.59 4.11
CA HIS A 226 4.17 0.44 2.97
C HIS A 226 2.76 0.94 3.30
N PRO A 227 2.18 1.84 2.47
CA PRO A 227 0.88 2.39 2.75
C PRO A 227 -0.20 1.36 2.42
N ARG A 228 -1.33 1.45 3.12
CA ARG A 228 -2.48 0.59 2.86
C ARG A 228 -3.65 1.38 2.30
N PHE A 229 -4.17 0.90 1.19
CA PHE A 229 -5.35 1.41 0.52
C PHE A 229 -6.56 0.60 0.97
N VAL A 230 -7.56 1.28 1.53
CA VAL A 230 -8.82 0.67 1.95
C VAL A 230 -9.94 1.24 1.10
N TYR A 231 -10.60 0.36 0.35
CA TYR A 231 -11.74 0.71 -0.48
C TYR A 231 -13.05 0.30 0.20
N PHE A 232 -14.03 1.21 0.16
CA PHE A 232 -15.39 1.00 0.64
C PHE A 232 -16.35 1.27 -0.52
N SER A 233 -17.02 0.23 -1.02
CA SER A 233 -18.04 0.36 -2.08
C SER A 233 -19.37 0.87 -1.54
N ASP A 234 -19.69 0.50 -0.30
CA ASP A 234 -20.85 0.98 0.44
C ASP A 234 -20.40 1.48 1.81
N TYR A 235 -20.92 2.63 2.22
CA TYR A 235 -20.64 3.21 3.52
C TYR A 235 -21.58 2.58 4.56
N LYS A 236 -21.07 1.58 5.28
CA LYS A 236 -21.86 0.88 6.31
C LYS A 236 -21.81 1.65 7.64
N LYS A 237 -22.97 2.23 7.98
CA LYS A 237 -23.18 3.00 9.21
C LYS A 237 -23.38 2.07 10.41
N ILE A 238 -22.84 2.49 11.56
CA ILE A 238 -23.09 1.96 12.89
C ILE A 238 -24.08 2.92 13.58
N LEU A 239 -25.29 2.43 13.79
CA LEU A 239 -26.38 3.02 14.56
C LEU A 239 -26.10 2.91 16.06
N GLY A 240 -25.46 1.83 16.51
CA GLY A 240 -25.10 1.61 17.91
C GLY A 240 -26.21 0.98 18.73
N ASN A 241 -27.14 0.27 18.09
CA ASN A 241 -28.10 -0.63 18.74
C ASN A 241 -27.93 -1.99 18.06
N ILE A 242 -27.34 -2.92 18.79
CA ILE A 242 -26.95 -4.22 18.26
C ILE A 242 -27.85 -5.27 18.90
N ASP A 243 -28.68 -5.93 18.09
CA ASP A 243 -29.36 -7.15 18.50
C ASP A 243 -28.34 -8.29 18.49
N LEU A 244 -27.98 -8.77 19.69
CA LEU A 244 -26.96 -9.78 19.83
C LEU A 244 -27.43 -11.17 19.43
N GLU A 245 -28.73 -11.46 19.55
CA GLU A 245 -29.29 -12.74 19.15
C GLU A 245 -29.25 -12.85 17.62
N GLU A 246 -29.67 -11.80 16.92
CA GLU A 246 -29.58 -11.71 15.47
C GLU A 246 -28.13 -11.75 14.98
N PHE A 247 -27.23 -10.99 15.62
CA PHE A 247 -25.80 -11.00 15.30
C PHE A 247 -25.18 -12.40 15.45
N LEU A 248 -25.45 -13.11 16.56
CA LEU A 248 -24.95 -14.47 16.79
C LEU A 248 -25.55 -15.48 15.80
N ARG A 249 -26.83 -15.32 15.45
CA ARG A 249 -27.49 -16.18 14.46
C ARG A 249 -26.88 -16.02 13.07
N GLU A 250 -26.61 -14.78 12.65
CA GLU A 250 -26.00 -14.48 11.34
C GLU A 250 -24.54 -14.92 11.25
N THR A 251 -23.75 -14.73 12.30
CA THR A 251 -22.35 -15.21 12.36
C THR A 251 -22.26 -16.73 12.26
N LYS A 252 -23.27 -17.47 12.73
CA LYS A 252 -23.42 -18.92 12.57
C LYS A 252 -23.96 -19.35 11.20
N GLY A 253 -24.15 -18.41 10.26
CA GLY A 253 -24.60 -18.69 8.89
C GLY A 253 -26.10 -18.99 8.77
N ILE A 254 -26.88 -18.78 9.83
CA ILE A 254 -28.32 -19.01 9.85
C ILE A 254 -29.02 -17.73 9.33
N ARG A 255 -29.08 -17.58 8.00
CA ARG A 255 -29.86 -16.49 7.38
C ARG A 255 -31.34 -16.83 7.41
N ALA A 256 -32.17 -15.99 8.02
CA ALA A 256 -33.59 -16.02 7.76
C ALA A 256 -33.81 -15.63 6.29
N LYS A 257 -34.40 -16.53 5.49
CA LYS A 257 -34.84 -16.20 4.14
C LYS A 257 -35.89 -15.08 4.24
N GLY A 258 -35.51 -13.86 3.86
CA GLY A 258 -36.48 -12.82 3.46
C GLY A 258 -36.91 -11.78 4.51
N LEU A 259 -36.11 -11.47 5.53
CA LEU A 259 -36.35 -10.24 6.29
C LEU A 259 -35.78 -9.05 5.53
N GLU A 260 -36.65 -8.13 5.11
CA GLU A 260 -36.24 -6.76 4.80
C GLU A 260 -35.49 -6.22 6.03
N TYR A 261 -34.26 -5.75 5.84
CA TYR A 261 -33.49 -5.13 6.91
C TYR A 261 -34.31 -3.97 7.47
N VAL A 262 -34.73 -4.08 8.72
CA VAL A 262 -35.23 -2.91 9.43
C VAL A 262 -34.03 -1.97 9.60
N GLU A 263 -34.11 -0.73 9.10
CA GLU A 263 -33.04 0.28 9.19
C GLU A 263 -32.66 0.67 10.65
N GLU A 264 -33.19 -0.04 11.65
CA GLU A 264 -33.01 0.23 13.08
C GLU A 264 -31.81 -0.52 13.70
N PHE A 265 -31.24 -1.53 13.02
CA PHE A 265 -30.14 -2.37 13.56
C PHE A 265 -28.86 -2.38 12.71
N ASP A 266 -27.74 -2.65 13.38
CA ASP A 266 -26.41 -2.65 12.78
C ASP A 266 -26.12 -3.88 11.91
N LYS A 267 -25.51 -3.67 10.73
CA LYS A 267 -25.06 -4.77 9.86
C LYS A 267 -23.95 -5.57 10.56
N VAL A 268 -23.98 -6.91 10.47
CA VAL A 268 -23.03 -7.82 11.14
C VAL A 268 -21.56 -7.48 10.89
N GLU A 269 -21.16 -7.15 9.65
CA GLU A 269 -19.77 -6.77 9.36
C GLU A 269 -19.30 -5.56 10.19
N THR A 270 -20.17 -4.57 10.39
CA THR A 270 -19.82 -3.38 11.17
C THR A 270 -19.77 -3.65 12.67
N VAL A 271 -20.63 -4.55 13.15
CA VAL A 271 -20.62 -5.04 14.53
C VAL A 271 -19.34 -5.83 14.79
N MET A 272 -18.93 -6.71 13.87
CA MET A 272 -17.66 -7.45 13.96
C MET A 272 -16.47 -6.50 14.07
N ASN A 273 -16.41 -5.45 13.24
CA ASN A 273 -15.36 -4.44 13.31
C ASN A 273 -15.34 -3.73 14.68
N LEU A 274 -16.51 -3.37 15.22
CA LEU A 274 -16.62 -2.78 16.54
C LEU A 274 -16.12 -3.75 17.63
N PHE A 275 -16.56 -5.01 17.60
CA PHE A 275 -16.19 -6.04 18.57
C PHE A 275 -14.69 -6.34 18.52
N TYR A 276 -14.13 -6.42 17.33
CA TYR A 276 -12.71 -6.57 17.10
C TYR A 276 -11.89 -5.40 17.68
N LEU A 277 -12.35 -4.16 17.52
CA LEU A 277 -11.73 -3.00 18.16
C LEU A 277 -11.85 -3.04 19.68
N ALA A 278 -13.00 -3.48 20.18
CA ALA A 278 -13.28 -3.62 21.60
C ALA A 278 -12.56 -4.80 22.27
N GLU A 279 -11.95 -5.68 21.47
CA GLU A 279 -11.52 -7.03 21.89
C GLU A 279 -12.65 -7.73 22.68
N LEU A 280 -13.88 -7.58 22.18
CA LEU A 280 -15.07 -8.18 22.74
C LEU A 280 -15.41 -9.43 21.94
N ASP A 281 -15.45 -10.55 22.65
CA ASP A 281 -15.83 -11.84 22.11
C ASP A 281 -17.31 -12.07 22.41
N ALA A 282 -18.08 -12.38 21.36
CA ALA A 282 -19.52 -12.55 21.45
C ALA A 282 -19.91 -13.78 22.28
N GLU A 283 -19.13 -14.86 22.23
CA GLU A 283 -19.36 -16.07 23.03
C GLU A 283 -19.13 -15.78 24.51
N LYS A 284 -18.04 -15.08 24.84
CA LYS A 284 -17.76 -14.66 26.23
C LYS A 284 -18.81 -13.70 26.78
N LEU A 285 -19.41 -12.90 25.90
CA LEU A 285 -20.49 -12.00 26.26
C LEU A 285 -21.76 -12.79 26.63
N GLU A 286 -22.09 -13.85 25.87
CA GLU A 286 -23.19 -14.78 26.16
C GLU A 286 -22.95 -15.55 27.47
N GLU A 287 -21.76 -16.11 27.68
CA GLU A 287 -21.39 -16.80 28.92
C GLU A 287 -21.46 -15.88 30.16
N ALA A 288 -21.14 -14.60 30.00
CA ALA A 288 -21.14 -13.62 31.09
C ALA A 288 -22.55 -13.17 31.50
N GLN A 289 -23.59 -13.44 30.70
CA GLN A 289 -24.98 -13.03 31.01
C GLN A 289 -25.46 -13.53 32.37
N GLY A 290 -25.05 -14.75 32.76
CA GLY A 290 -25.41 -15.36 34.05
C GLY A 290 -24.71 -14.74 35.27
N SER A 291 -23.79 -13.79 35.08
CA SER A 291 -23.03 -13.16 36.16
C SER A 291 -22.88 -11.65 35.95
N PRO A 292 -23.71 -10.82 36.62
CA PRO A 292 -23.68 -9.36 36.44
C PRO A 292 -22.30 -8.73 36.61
N SER A 293 -21.54 -9.16 37.63
CA SER A 293 -20.20 -8.64 37.90
C SER A 293 -19.19 -8.98 36.79
N ARG A 294 -19.30 -10.17 36.17
CA ARG A 294 -18.44 -10.56 35.04
C ARG A 294 -18.80 -9.76 33.79
N LEU A 295 -20.10 -9.61 33.52
CA LEU A 295 -20.59 -8.83 32.38
C LEU A 295 -20.16 -7.36 32.46
N ILE A 296 -20.35 -6.71 33.61
CA ILE A 296 -19.92 -5.32 33.85
C ILE A 296 -18.42 -5.18 33.62
N LYS A 297 -17.61 -6.09 34.18
CA LYS A 297 -16.15 -6.06 34.02
C LYS A 297 -15.73 -6.22 32.56
N LEU A 298 -16.36 -7.14 31.83
CA LEU A 298 -16.10 -7.37 30.41
C LEU A 298 -16.43 -6.12 29.58
N LEU A 299 -17.65 -5.60 29.71
CA LEU A 299 -18.11 -4.43 28.97
C LEU A 299 -17.31 -3.18 29.28
N HIS A 300 -16.97 -2.94 30.55
CA HIS A 300 -16.14 -1.80 30.94
C HIS A 300 -14.72 -1.88 30.33
N ASN A 301 -14.12 -3.07 30.32
CA ASN A 301 -12.81 -3.27 29.68
C ASN A 301 -12.89 -3.05 28.16
N SER A 302 -13.92 -3.57 27.51
CA SER A 302 -14.15 -3.40 26.06
C SER A 302 -14.46 -1.95 25.68
N SER A 303 -15.22 -1.24 26.51
CA SER A 303 -15.53 0.19 26.39
C SER A 303 -14.27 1.06 26.44
N ARG A 304 -13.38 0.78 27.41
CA ARG A 304 -12.09 1.46 27.52
C ARG A 304 -11.23 1.23 26.28
N LYS A 305 -11.11 -0.02 25.83
CA LYS A 305 -10.35 -0.37 24.62
C LYS A 305 -10.89 0.35 23.38
N LEU A 306 -12.21 0.42 23.21
CA LEU A 306 -12.82 1.18 22.12
C LEU A 306 -12.45 2.65 22.18
N SER A 307 -12.60 3.28 23.35
CA SER A 307 -12.26 4.69 23.54
C SER A 307 -10.79 4.95 23.18
N ASP A 308 -9.87 4.14 23.71
CA ASP A 308 -8.43 4.26 23.48
C ASP A 308 -8.06 4.07 22.01
N ARG A 309 -8.76 3.19 21.28
CA ARG A 309 -8.49 2.93 19.86
C ARG A 309 -9.08 3.97 18.92
N LEU A 310 -10.21 4.59 19.27
CA LEU A 310 -10.89 5.55 18.39
C LEU A 310 -10.32 6.97 18.51
N ASN A 311 -9.92 7.38 19.72
CA ASN A 311 -9.46 8.75 19.99
C ASN A 311 -8.23 9.21 19.17
N PRO A 312 -7.23 8.37 18.85
CA PRO A 312 -6.09 8.79 18.02
C PRO A 312 -6.48 9.28 16.62
N ALA A 313 -7.60 8.78 16.07
CA ALA A 313 -8.12 9.19 14.77
C ALA A 313 -9.26 10.22 14.88
N TRP A 314 -9.75 10.50 16.10
CA TRP A 314 -10.86 11.40 16.33
C TRP A 314 -10.40 12.86 16.26
N LYS A 315 -11.04 13.66 15.40
CA LYS A 315 -10.75 15.08 15.25
C LYS A 315 -11.77 15.89 16.05
N GLY A 316 -11.45 16.21 17.30
CA GLY A 316 -12.31 16.96 18.21
C GLY A 316 -11.90 16.75 19.66
N ASP A 317 -12.81 17.07 20.59
CA ASP A 317 -12.67 16.62 21.97
C ASP A 317 -12.71 15.08 22.02
N PRO A 318 -11.87 14.44 22.84
CA PRO A 318 -11.89 12.99 23.01
C PRO A 318 -13.29 12.47 23.33
N ILE A 319 -13.59 11.27 22.83
CA ILE A 319 -14.85 10.58 23.12
C ILE A 319 -14.62 9.45 24.12
N HIS A 320 -15.59 9.29 25.02
CA HIS A 320 -15.75 8.08 25.82
C HIS A 320 -16.84 7.22 25.21
N VAL A 321 -16.50 5.98 24.90
CA VAL A 321 -17.41 4.98 24.35
C VAL A 321 -17.72 3.95 25.42
N GLU A 322 -19.01 3.74 25.68
CA GLU A 322 -19.51 2.79 26.66
C GLU A 322 -20.46 1.80 25.98
N LEU A 323 -20.16 0.51 26.12
CA LEU A 323 -21.02 -0.59 25.69
C LEU A 323 -21.95 -0.97 26.84
N ARG A 324 -23.26 -0.82 26.64
CA ARG A 324 -24.28 -1.14 27.65
C ARG A 324 -25.14 -2.29 27.18
N TRP A 325 -25.20 -3.33 28.01
CA TRP A 325 -26.17 -4.41 27.85
C TRP A 325 -27.52 -3.97 28.37
N ASN A 326 -28.54 -4.00 27.52
CA ASN A 326 -29.91 -3.64 27.84
C ASN A 326 -30.84 -4.87 27.79
N PRO A 327 -32.03 -4.80 28.41
CA PRO A 327 -33.06 -5.83 28.25
C PRO A 327 -33.38 -6.11 26.78
N GLY A 328 -33.74 -7.35 26.45
CA GLY A 328 -34.02 -7.77 25.08
C GLY A 328 -32.78 -8.11 24.25
N ASN A 329 -31.65 -8.46 24.88
CA ASN A 329 -30.39 -8.81 24.20
C ASN A 329 -29.80 -7.69 23.32
N ILE A 330 -30.12 -6.43 23.65
CA ILE A 330 -29.64 -5.27 22.92
C ILE A 330 -28.36 -4.75 23.57
N LEU A 331 -27.26 -4.72 22.80
CA LEU A 331 -26.06 -4.00 23.17
C LEU A 331 -26.10 -2.60 22.55
N SER A 332 -26.15 -1.58 23.40
CA SER A 332 -26.12 -0.18 22.94
C SER A 332 -24.74 0.44 23.08
N VAL A 333 -24.38 1.26 22.10
CA VAL A 333 -23.20 2.12 22.12
C VAL A 333 -23.60 3.49 22.65
N VAL A 334 -23.08 3.85 23.81
CA VAL A 334 -23.25 5.17 24.41
C VAL A 334 -21.96 5.96 24.22
N ILE A 335 -22.10 7.23 23.85
CA ILE A 335 -20.99 8.13 23.59
C ILE A 335 -21.10 9.33 24.52
N SER A 336 -19.97 9.76 25.08
CA SER A 336 -19.83 11.05 25.77
C SER A 336 -18.64 11.82 25.21
N ASP A 337 -18.74 13.14 25.20
CA ASP A 337 -17.65 14.03 24.82
C ASP A 337 -16.87 14.39 26.10
N VAL A 338 -15.55 14.29 26.06
CA VAL A 338 -14.64 14.54 27.19
C VAL A 338 -13.80 15.77 26.87
N HIS A 339 -14.09 16.88 27.55
CA HIS A 339 -13.37 18.13 27.34
C HIS A 339 -12.00 18.14 28.03
N LYS A 340 -11.15 19.10 27.67
CA LYS A 340 -9.79 19.23 28.20
C LYS A 340 -9.72 19.42 29.72
N ASP A 341 -10.76 19.99 30.31
CA ASP A 341 -10.89 20.20 31.76
C ASP A 341 -11.43 18.94 32.50
N GLY A 342 -11.67 17.85 31.78
CA GLY A 342 -12.22 16.61 32.30
C GLY A 342 -13.75 16.59 32.42
N THR A 343 -14.44 17.67 32.03
CA THR A 343 -15.90 17.67 32.03
C THR A 343 -16.44 16.75 30.93
N VAL A 344 -17.53 16.05 31.26
CA VAL A 344 -18.18 15.09 30.36
C VAL A 344 -19.53 15.66 29.94
N THR A 345 -19.76 15.79 28.64
CA THR A 345 -21.02 16.29 28.07
C THR A 345 -21.55 15.38 26.97
N ASN A 346 -22.76 15.67 26.48
CA ASN A 346 -23.37 14.96 25.36
C ASN A 346 -23.44 13.43 25.51
N THR A 347 -23.53 12.94 26.75
CA THR A 347 -23.69 11.52 27.08
C THR A 347 -25.03 11.01 26.57
N GLY A 348 -25.00 10.10 25.60
CA GLY A 348 -26.21 9.52 25.03
C GLY A 348 -25.94 8.39 24.06
N LEU A 349 -27.01 7.72 23.63
CA LEU A 349 -26.93 6.67 22.61
C LEU A 349 -26.37 7.21 21.30
N LEU A 350 -25.52 6.42 20.63
CA LEU A 350 -24.93 6.77 19.34
C LEU A 350 -26.02 7.08 18.29
N ASN A 351 -27.12 6.31 18.27
CA ASN A 351 -28.21 6.49 17.31
C ASN A 351 -28.87 7.89 17.38
N ARG A 352 -28.85 8.52 18.56
CA ARG A 352 -29.37 9.87 18.84
C ARG A 352 -28.40 10.99 18.48
N ARG A 353 -27.13 10.68 18.17
CA ARG A 353 -26.16 11.68 17.71
C ARG A 353 -26.50 12.12 16.28
N ALA A 354 -26.01 13.31 15.91
CA ALA A 354 -26.15 13.85 14.57
C ALA A 354 -25.62 12.89 13.50
N GLU A 355 -26.17 12.96 12.29
CA GLU A 355 -25.78 12.09 11.17
C GLU A 355 -24.27 12.13 10.90
N GLY A 356 -23.68 13.33 10.80
CA GLY A 356 -22.23 13.48 10.60
C GLY A 356 -21.38 12.84 11.70
N PHE A 357 -21.89 12.78 12.94
CA PHE A 357 -21.20 12.10 14.04
C PHE A 357 -21.19 10.58 13.83
N LYS A 358 -22.35 10.01 13.53
CA LYS A 358 -22.49 8.57 13.22
C LYS A 358 -21.62 8.19 12.02
N TRP A 359 -21.54 9.07 11.02
CA TRP A 359 -20.67 8.87 9.86
C TRP A 359 -19.18 8.94 10.22
N THR A 360 -18.79 9.86 11.10
CA THR A 360 -17.37 9.91 11.53
C THR A 360 -17.02 8.68 12.37
N PHE A 361 -17.91 8.30 13.29
CA PHE A 361 -17.77 7.12 14.13
C PHE A 361 -17.64 5.82 13.34
N SER A 362 -18.60 5.54 12.45
CA SER A 362 -18.56 4.29 11.68
C SER A 362 -17.39 4.25 10.71
N PHE A 363 -16.97 5.40 10.17
CA PHE A 363 -15.77 5.48 9.34
C PHE A 363 -14.54 5.06 10.13
N ILE A 364 -14.32 5.67 11.29
CA ILE A 364 -13.13 5.39 12.11
C ILE A 364 -13.14 3.94 12.60
N VAL A 365 -14.28 3.40 13.03
CA VAL A 365 -14.39 1.99 13.44
C VAL A 365 -14.02 1.05 12.29
N ASN A 366 -14.66 1.20 11.13
CA ASN A 366 -14.41 0.32 10.00
C ASN A 366 -12.98 0.46 9.45
N PHE A 367 -12.43 1.69 9.44
CA PHE A 367 -11.07 1.96 9.00
C PHE A 367 -10.02 1.38 9.96
N ALA A 368 -10.19 1.60 11.27
CA ALA A 368 -9.24 1.13 12.29
C ALA A 368 -9.26 -0.39 12.44
N ALA A 369 -10.42 -1.04 12.30
CA ALA A 369 -10.53 -2.49 12.36
C ALA A 369 -9.70 -3.16 11.24
N ARG A 370 -9.89 -2.69 9.99
CA ARG A 370 -9.16 -3.23 8.85
C ARG A 370 -7.66 -2.99 8.93
N HIS A 371 -7.20 -1.88 9.52
CA HIS A 371 -5.77 -1.63 9.72
C HIS A 371 -5.09 -2.73 10.53
N LYS A 372 -5.79 -3.35 11.49
CA LYS A 372 -5.20 -4.28 12.48
C LYS A 372 -5.40 -5.76 12.13
N GLU A 373 -6.42 -6.14 11.37
CA GLU A 373 -6.64 -7.55 10.96
C GLU A 373 -5.50 -8.17 10.10
N LEU A 374 -4.57 -7.35 9.59
CA LEU A 374 -3.44 -7.82 8.75
C LEU A 374 -2.06 -7.29 9.22
N SER A 375 -1.99 -6.78 10.46
CA SER A 375 -0.74 -6.44 11.16
C SER A 375 -0.47 -7.46 12.25
#